data_AF-A0A383B1W5-F1
#
_entry.id   AF-A0A383B1W5-F1
#
_cell.length_a   1.000
_cell.length_b   1.000
_cell.length_c   1.000
_cell.angle_alpha   90.00
_cell.angle_beta   90.00
_cell.angle_gamma   90.00
#
_symmetry.space_group_name_H-M   'P 1'
#
loop_
_entity.id
_entity.type
_entity.pdbx_description
1 polymer ?
#
loop_
_entity_poly.entity_id
_entity_poly.type
_entity_poly.pdbx_seq_one_letter_code
_entity_poly.pdbx_strand_id
1 'polypeptide(L)'
;MFVLLNSYMDNMNDSHETQLSATCLLLSVAEADEKLVRQELDTIQDILKDFFTITDKNAYDLINEGQNKMKNATGLFEFGQHLNSVFDRADKLDFISCVFEVAYADGNLHYLEHHTVK
;
A
#
# COMPACT_ATOMS: atom_id res chain seq x y z
N MET A 1 14.44 8.77 0.42
CA MET A 1 15.29 8.15 1.46
C MET A 1 14.89 6.70 1.48
N PHE A 2 15.67 5.82 0.86
CA PHE A 2 15.33 4.40 0.75
C PHE A 2 15.27 3.81 2.17
N VAL A 3 14.07 3.42 2.62
CA VAL A 3 13.95 2.52 3.76
C VAL A 3 14.65 1.25 3.32
N LEU A 4 15.74 0.90 4.01
CA LEU A 4 16.44 -0.35 3.79
C LEU A 4 15.44 -1.48 4.12
N LEU A 5 14.85 -2.06 3.07
CA LEU A 5 14.16 -3.35 3.11
C LEU A 5 15.13 -4.35 3.73
N ASN A 6 14.99 -4.53 5.03
CA ASN A 6 15.79 -5.47 5.78
C ASN A 6 15.28 -6.85 5.36
N SER A 7 16.14 -7.58 4.67
CA SER A 7 15.89 -8.85 3.97
C SER A 7 15.12 -8.72 2.65
N TYR A 8 15.79 -9.12 1.57
CA TYR A 8 15.14 -9.55 0.33
C TYR A 8 14.12 -10.63 0.72
N MET A 9 12.85 -10.25 0.77
CA MET A 9 11.76 -11.19 1.03
C MET A 9 11.64 -12.09 -0.21
N ASP A 10 11.61 -13.40 0.00
CA ASP A 10 11.43 -14.38 -1.07
C ASP A 10 9.93 -14.46 -1.45
N ASN A 11 9.33 -13.30 -1.77
CA ASN A 11 7.90 -13.14 -2.11
C ASN A 11 7.66 -13.32 -3.63
N MET A 12 8.52 -14.07 -4.32
CA MET A 12 8.41 -14.33 -5.77
C MET A 12 7.13 -15.08 -6.20
N ASN A 13 6.26 -15.48 -5.26
CA ASN A 13 5.11 -16.35 -5.52
C ASN A 13 3.80 -15.94 -4.83
N ASP A 14 3.67 -14.69 -4.36
CA ASP A 14 2.37 -14.23 -3.87
C ASP A 14 1.32 -14.25 -4.98
N SER A 15 0.12 -14.72 -4.64
CA SER A 15 -0.97 -14.80 -5.61
C SER A 15 -1.37 -13.42 -6.11
N HIS A 16 -1.88 -13.34 -7.34
CA HIS A 16 -2.44 -12.10 -7.89
C HIS A 16 -3.48 -11.47 -6.95
N GLU A 17 -4.28 -12.29 -6.27
CA GLU A 17 -5.25 -11.82 -5.28
C GLU A 17 -4.59 -11.15 -4.06
N THR A 18 -3.43 -11.65 -3.62
CA THR A 18 -2.64 -11.06 -2.54
C THR A 18 -2.07 -9.71 -2.96
N GLN A 19 -1.45 -9.65 -4.14
CA GLN A 19 -0.92 -8.42 -4.72
C GLN A 19 -2.03 -7.36 -4.88
N LEU A 20 -3.18 -7.77 -5.38
CA LEU A 20 -4.33 -6.89 -5.58
C LEU A 20 -4.94 -6.42 -4.24
N SER A 21 -5.02 -7.29 -3.24
CA SER A 21 -5.51 -6.92 -1.90
C SER A 21 -4.58 -5.92 -1.21
N ALA A 22 -3.26 -6.13 -1.31
CA ALA A 22 -2.25 -5.19 -0.83
C ALA A 22 -2.37 -3.84 -1.55
N THR A 23 -2.51 -3.86 -2.88
CA THR A 23 -2.71 -2.66 -3.70
C THR A 23 -3.95 -1.88 -3.27
N CYS A 24 -5.09 -2.54 -3.05
CA CYS A 24 -6.32 -1.89 -2.58
C CYS A 24 -6.13 -1.21 -1.22
N LEU A 25 -5.41 -1.84 -0.28
CA LEU A 25 -5.17 -1.23 1.02
C LEU A 25 -4.23 -0.01 0.93
N LEU A 26 -3.16 -0.10 0.14
CA LEU A 26 -2.26 1.03 -0.08
C LEU A 26 -2.98 2.22 -0.76
N LEU A 27 -3.78 1.95 -1.79
CA LEU A 27 -4.61 2.97 -2.45
C LEU A 27 -5.65 3.56 -1.50
N SER A 28 -6.26 2.76 -0.62
CA SER A 28 -7.23 3.27 0.35
C SER A 28 -6.63 4.27 1.35
N VAL A 29 -5.34 4.14 1.62
CA VAL A 29 -4.60 5.06 2.50
C VAL A 29 -4.29 6.35 1.76
N ALA A 30 -3.88 6.27 0.49
CA ALA A 30 -3.66 7.44 -0.36
C ALA A 30 -4.96 8.20 -0.72
N GLU A 31 -6.12 7.53 -0.69
CA GLU A 31 -7.42 8.18 -0.92
C GLU A 31 -8.07 8.72 0.37
N ALA A 32 -7.43 8.54 1.54
CA ALA A 32 -8.05 8.84 2.83
C ALA A 32 -8.37 10.33 3.04
N ASP A 33 -7.63 11.23 2.38
CA ASP A 33 -7.88 12.68 2.40
C ASP A 33 -8.71 13.18 1.19
N GLU A 34 -9.32 12.24 0.46
CA GLU A 34 -10.08 12.45 -0.78
C GLU A 34 -9.25 13.04 -1.95
N LYS A 35 -7.91 12.98 -1.88
CA LYS A 35 -7.01 13.48 -2.93
C LYS A 35 -5.84 12.55 -3.20
N LEU A 36 -6.05 11.63 -4.13
CA LEU A 36 -4.96 10.84 -4.67
C LEU A 36 -3.97 11.74 -5.45
N VAL A 37 -2.76 11.94 -4.94
CA VAL A 37 -1.70 12.70 -5.61
C VAL A 37 -0.70 11.79 -6.29
N ARG A 38 -0.01 12.34 -7.30
CA ARG A 38 0.95 11.57 -8.11
C ARG A 38 2.09 10.98 -7.28
N GLN A 39 2.55 11.68 -6.24
CA GLN A 39 3.64 11.22 -5.39
C GLN A 39 3.27 9.94 -4.61
N GLU A 40 2.02 9.82 -4.16
CA GLU A 40 1.53 8.61 -3.50
C GLU A 40 1.45 7.45 -4.48
N LEU A 41 0.94 7.68 -5.69
CA LEU A 41 0.89 6.67 -6.74
C LEU A 41 2.28 6.16 -7.14
N ASP A 42 3.24 7.08 -7.30
CA ASP A 42 4.64 6.72 -7.59
C ASP A 42 5.23 5.89 -6.43
N THR A 43 4.92 6.25 -5.18
CA THR A 43 5.35 5.52 -3.97
C THR A 43 4.73 4.12 -3.89
N ILE A 44 3.43 4.00 -4.15
CA ILE A 44 2.72 2.72 -4.20
C ILE A 44 3.33 1.83 -5.29
N GLN A 45 3.64 2.39 -6.47
CA GLN A 45 4.23 1.62 -7.56
C GLN A 45 5.60 1.05 -7.16
N ASP A 46 6.46 1.84 -6.53
CA ASP A 46 7.77 1.38 -6.06
C ASP A 46 7.66 0.35 -4.94
N ILE A 47 6.76 0.55 -3.98
CA ILE A 47 6.45 -0.45 -2.94
C ILE A 47 6.01 -1.78 -3.57
N LEU A 48 5.10 -1.77 -4.54
CA LEU A 48 4.61 -3.00 -5.16
C LEU A 48 5.72 -3.75 -5.90
N LYS A 49 6.59 -3.01 -6.62
CA LYS A 49 7.75 -3.59 -7.31
C LYS A 49 8.69 -4.27 -6.34
N ASP A 50 9.01 -3.61 -5.23
CA ASP A 50 9.99 -4.10 -4.29
C ASP A 50 9.41 -5.22 -3.40
N PHE A 51 8.21 -5.03 -2.85
CA PHE A 51 7.57 -5.97 -1.93
C PHE A 51 7.21 -7.31 -2.59
N PHE A 52 6.77 -7.28 -3.86
CA PHE A 52 6.38 -8.48 -4.61
C PHE A 52 7.38 -8.89 -5.72
N THR A 53 8.50 -8.16 -5.86
CA THR A 53 9.50 -8.41 -6.90
C THR A 53 8.89 -8.44 -8.32
N ILE A 54 8.03 -7.48 -8.65
CA ILE A 54 7.32 -7.40 -9.94
C ILE A 54 7.83 -6.23 -10.81
N THR A 55 7.49 -6.27 -12.10
CA THR A 55 7.88 -5.23 -13.06
C THR A 55 7.05 -3.95 -12.91
N ASP A 56 7.58 -2.81 -13.38
CA ASP A 56 6.84 -1.55 -13.45
C ASP A 56 5.49 -1.69 -14.15
N LYS A 57 5.44 -2.46 -15.25
CA LYS A 57 4.20 -2.70 -15.98
C LYS A 57 3.18 -3.43 -15.10
N ASN A 58 3.59 -4.48 -14.40
CA ASN A 58 2.68 -5.25 -13.55
C ASN A 58 2.20 -4.42 -12.35
N ALA A 59 3.06 -3.62 -11.73
CA ALA A 59 2.68 -2.72 -10.67
C ALA A 59 1.67 -1.66 -11.14
N TYR A 60 1.90 -1.06 -12.32
CA TYR A 60 0.95 -0.15 -12.95
C TYR A 60 -0.40 -0.82 -13.25
N ASP A 61 -0.38 -2.03 -13.81
CA ASP A 61 -1.59 -2.79 -14.10
C ASP A 61 -2.37 -3.11 -12.80
N LEU A 62 -1.68 -3.50 -11.72
CA LEU A 62 -2.27 -3.74 -10.40
C LEU A 62 -2.90 -2.48 -9.80
N ILE A 63 -2.26 -1.31 -9.93
CA ILE A 63 -2.82 -0.04 -9.44
C ILE A 63 -4.15 0.25 -10.14
N ASN A 64 -4.21 0.10 -11.47
CA ASN A 64 -5.45 0.31 -12.22
C ASN A 64 -6.53 -0.70 -11.84
N GLU A 65 -6.15 -1.96 -11.65
CA GLU A 65 -7.08 -3.01 -11.21
C GLU A 65 -7.60 -2.74 -9.79
N GLY A 66 -6.72 -2.32 -8.87
CA GLY A 66 -7.05 -1.99 -7.49
C GLY A 66 -8.03 -0.83 -7.39
N GLN A 67 -7.81 0.25 -8.15
CA GLN A 67 -8.75 1.37 -8.23
C GLN A 67 -10.14 0.93 -8.71
N ASN A 68 -10.21 0.02 -9.68
CA ASN A 68 -11.48 -0.52 -10.16
C ASN A 68 -12.12 -1.47 -9.13
N LYS A 69 -11.31 -2.27 -8.43
CA LYS A 69 -11.80 -3.18 -7.40
C LYS A 69 -12.36 -2.43 -6.20
N MET A 70 -11.69 -1.38 -5.72
CA MET A 70 -12.17 -0.53 -4.62
C MET A 70 -13.54 0.10 -4.91
N LYS A 71 -13.81 0.53 -6.16
CA LYS A 71 -15.12 1.07 -6.56
C LYS A 71 -16.27 0.08 -6.45
N ASN A 72 -15.97 -1.22 -6.54
CA ASN A 72 -16.96 -2.29 -6.51
C ASN A 72 -16.98 -3.05 -5.17
N ALA A 73 -16.01 -2.77 -4.29
CA ALA A 73 -15.86 -3.42 -3.01
C ALA A 73 -16.92 -2.94 -2.02
N THR A 74 -17.33 -3.83 -1.11
CA THR A 74 -18.26 -3.46 -0.02
C THR A 74 -17.54 -2.80 1.15
N GLY A 75 -16.21 -2.97 1.22
CA GLY A 75 -15.33 -2.34 2.21
C GLY A 75 -13.95 -2.97 2.19
N LEU A 76 -13.03 -2.42 2.98
CA LEU A 76 -11.62 -2.86 3.01
C LEU A 76 -11.38 -4.15 3.80
N PHE A 77 -12.37 -4.61 4.57
CA PHE A 77 -12.24 -5.76 5.46
C PHE A 77 -11.83 -7.04 4.71
N GLU A 78 -12.37 -7.25 3.49
CA GLU A 78 -12.05 -8.42 2.69
C GLU A 78 -10.55 -8.47 2.28
N PHE A 79 -9.97 -7.32 1.94
CA PHE A 79 -8.54 -7.23 1.59
C PHE A 79 -7.65 -7.44 2.81
N GLY A 80 -7.99 -6.80 3.93
CA GLY A 80 -7.27 -6.96 5.19
C GLY A 80 -7.33 -8.39 5.72
N GLN A 81 -8.50 -9.05 5.61
CA GLN A 81 -8.66 -10.45 6.00
C GLN A 81 -7.82 -11.38 5.12
N HIS A 82 -7.82 -11.15 3.80
CA HIS A 82 -7.00 -11.93 2.86
C HIS A 82 -5.52 -11.85 3.22
N LEU A 83 -4.97 -10.63 3.30
CA LEU A 83 -3.57 -10.44 3.67
C LEU A 83 -3.25 -11.01 5.06
N ASN A 84 -4.14 -10.83 6.04
CA ASN A 84 -3.91 -11.37 7.38
C ASN A 84 -3.83 -12.91 7.41
N SER A 85 -4.43 -13.59 6.43
CA SER A 85 -4.39 -15.06 6.31
C SER A 85 -3.18 -15.58 5.55
N VAL A 86 -2.62 -14.78 4.63
CA VAL A 86 -1.47 -15.15 3.79
C VAL A 86 -0.15 -14.68 4.42
N PHE A 87 -0.09 -13.43 4.87
CA PHE A 87 1.12 -12.83 5.43
C PHE A 87 1.47 -13.46 6.78
N ASP A 88 2.76 -13.68 6.98
CA ASP A 88 3.30 -14.02 8.27
C ASP A 88 3.45 -12.78 9.18
N ARG A 89 4.13 -12.92 10.32
CA ARG A 89 4.32 -11.80 11.24
C ARG A 89 5.27 -10.74 10.68
N ALA A 90 6.34 -11.14 10.00
CA ALA A 90 7.32 -10.23 9.41
C ALA A 90 6.66 -9.47 8.26
N ASP A 91 5.98 -10.18 7.36
CA ASP A 91 5.22 -9.60 6.25
C ASP A 91 4.24 -8.52 6.70
N LYS A 92 3.52 -8.76 7.80
CA LYS A 92 2.60 -7.77 8.37
C LYS A 92 3.31 -6.52 8.87
N LEU A 93 4.47 -6.66 9.50
CA LEU A 93 5.24 -5.52 10.02
C LEU A 93 5.81 -4.68 8.87
N ASP A 94 6.31 -5.34 7.83
CA ASP A 94 6.85 -4.68 6.66
C ASP A 94 5.74 -3.99 5.87
N PHE A 95 4.60 -4.67 5.66
CA PHE A 95 3.45 -4.07 4.99
C PHE A 95 2.87 -2.87 5.74
N ILE A 96 2.80 -2.91 7.09
CA ILE A 96 2.41 -1.73 7.88
C ILE A 96 3.38 -0.57 7.67
N SER A 97 4.68 -0.85 7.53
CA SER A 97 5.69 0.18 7.24
C SER A 97 5.47 0.79 5.86
N CYS A 98 5.15 -0.01 4.84
CA CYS A 98 4.76 0.47 3.51
C CYS A 98 3.50 1.33 3.55
N VAL A 99 2.48 0.95 4.33
CA VAL A 99 1.26 1.75 4.52
C VAL A 99 1.59 3.14 5.06
N PHE A 100 2.49 3.24 6.04
CA PHE A 100 2.96 4.52 6.55
C PHE A 100 3.75 5.30 5.49
N GLU A 101 4.61 4.64 4.72
CA GLU A 101 5.37 5.30 3.65
C GLU A 101 4.46 5.98 2.62
N VAL A 102 3.36 5.33 2.22
CA VAL A 102 2.34 5.93 1.35
C VAL A 102 1.69 7.15 2.02
N ALA A 103 1.26 7.02 3.28
CA ALA A 103 0.62 8.11 4.03
C ALA A 103 1.52 9.34 4.24
N TYR A 104 2.84 9.21 4.05
CA TYR A 104 3.82 10.29 4.21
C TYR A 104 4.49 10.70 2.88
N ALA A 105 4.06 10.15 1.74
CA ALA A 105 4.72 10.32 0.44
C ALA A 105 4.75 11.78 -0.07
N ASP A 106 3.76 12.59 0.32
CA ASP A 106 3.65 14.00 -0.08
C ASP A 106 4.41 14.96 0.85
N GLY A 107 5.00 14.45 1.95
CA GLY A 107 5.66 15.24 3.00
C GLY A 107 4.73 16.11 3.83
N ASN A 108 3.42 16.08 3.56
CA ASN A 108 2.39 16.77 4.31
C ASN A 108 1.52 15.72 5.02
N LEU A 109 2.00 15.30 6.19
CA LEU A 109 1.09 15.41 7.31
C LEU A 109 0.58 16.85 7.26
N HIS A 110 -0.65 17.08 6.78
CA HIS A 110 -1.48 18.13 7.34
C HIS A 110 -1.71 17.71 8.79
N TYR A 111 -0.63 17.85 9.56
CA TYR A 111 -0.52 17.63 10.97
C TYR A 111 -1.68 18.41 11.51
N LEU A 112 -2.66 17.72 12.11
CA LEU A 112 -3.34 18.18 13.31
C LEU A 112 -3.12 19.68 13.51
N GLU A 113 -3.74 20.49 12.64
CA GLU A 113 -3.63 21.93 12.76
C GLU A 113 -4.56 22.24 13.93
N HIS A 114 -3.92 22.17 15.10
CA HIS A 114 -4.09 23.16 16.13
C HIS A 114 -5.32 23.06 17.01
N HIS A 115 -5.78 21.86 17.42
CA HIS A 115 -6.79 21.78 18.49
C HIS A 115 -6.56 20.63 19.48
N THR A 116 -5.65 20.84 20.46
CA THR A 116 -5.96 20.83 21.92
C THR A 116 -4.65 20.88 22.72
N VAL A 117 -4.20 22.09 23.11
CA VAL A 117 -4.10 22.65 24.49
C VAL A 117 -2.90 22.13 25.32
N LYS A 118 -2.15 23.10 25.85
CA LYS A 118 -1.05 22.97 26.84
C LYS A 118 -1.43 22.19 28.09
#